data_AF-A0A8B6FKZ5-F1
#
_entry.id   AF-A0A8B6FKZ5-F1
#
_cell.length_a   1.000
_cell.length_b   1.000
_cell.length_c   1.000
_cell.angle_alpha   90.00
_cell.angle_beta   90.00
_cell.angle_gamma   90.00
#
_symmetry.space_group_name_H-M   'P 1'
#
loop_
_entity.id
_entity.type
_entity.pdbx_description
1 polymer ?
#
loop_
_entity_poly.entity_id
_entity_poly.type
_entity_poly.pdbx_seq_one_letter_code
_entity_poly.pdbx_strand_id
1 'polypeptide(L)'
;MYSFCILLVVSLLSVCSGIESQWKVQEFPNPIYQVEDCGRSADVEKSWICDPNKVISEQDVNDISDKLVEIYTNSRCNCAMCINNRTGYIVMVAIMPKMYRIIKYDHF
;
A
#
# COMPACT_ATOMS: atom_id res chain seq x y z
N MET A 1 -12.98 -49.47 2.86
CA MET A 1 -11.74 -49.14 2.12
C MET A 1 -11.76 -47.80 1.37
N TYR A 2 -12.91 -47.16 1.11
CA TYR A 2 -12.98 -45.85 0.42
C TYR A 2 -12.82 -44.62 1.34
N SER A 3 -13.03 -44.79 2.64
CA SER A 3 -13.05 -43.69 3.63
C SER A 3 -11.66 -43.11 3.95
N PHE A 4 -10.59 -43.91 3.85
CA PHE A 4 -9.22 -43.44 4.04
C PHE A 4 -8.68 -42.63 2.84
N CYS A 5 -9.16 -42.91 1.61
CA CYS A 5 -8.76 -42.15 0.42
C CYS A 5 -9.27 -40.70 0.45
N ILE A 6 -10.46 -40.45 1.00
CA ILE A 6 -11.07 -39.12 1.01
C ILE A 6 -10.30 -38.15 1.93
N LEU A 7 -9.81 -38.63 3.08
CA LEU A 7 -9.05 -37.81 4.04
C LEU A 7 -7.68 -37.36 3.51
N LEU A 8 -7.04 -38.16 2.67
CA LEU A 8 -5.76 -37.82 2.04
C LEU A 8 -5.91 -36.77 0.92
N VAL A 9 -7.07 -36.67 0.28
CA VAL A 9 -7.31 -35.68 -0.78
C VAL A 9 -7.60 -34.29 -0.20
N VAL A 10 -8.25 -34.21 0.96
CA VAL A 10 -8.59 -32.93 1.62
C VAL A 10 -7.35 -32.21 2.18
N SER A 11 -6.34 -32.96 2.63
CA SER A 11 -5.11 -32.41 3.21
C SER A 11 -4.15 -31.81 2.15
N LEU A 12 -4.31 -32.14 0.86
CA LEU A 12 -3.48 -31.62 -0.23
C LEU A 12 -3.91 -30.24 -0.75
N LEU A 13 -5.09 -29.74 -0.39
CA LEU A 13 -5.62 -28.47 -0.90
C LEU A 13 -5.29 -27.23 -0.03
N SER A 14 -4.60 -27.39 1.10
CA SER A 14 -4.31 -26.28 2.03
C SER A 14 -2.87 -25.75 1.95
N VAL A 15 -2.32 -25.57 0.75
CA VAL A 15 -1.12 -24.75 0.57
C VAL A 15 -1.53 -23.43 -0.09
N CYS A 16 -2.11 -22.53 0.71
CA CYS A 16 -2.09 -21.11 0.38
C CYS A 16 -0.63 -20.66 0.52
N SER A 17 0.12 -20.75 -0.58
CA SER A 17 1.41 -20.09 -0.67
C SER A 17 1.12 -18.60 -0.59
N GLY A 18 1.27 -18.01 0.60
CA GLY A 18 1.46 -16.56 0.72
C GLY A 18 2.74 -16.25 -0.03
N ILE A 19 2.63 -15.91 -1.31
CA ILE A 19 3.76 -15.41 -2.07
C ILE A 19 4.20 -14.18 -1.29
N GLU A 20 5.35 -14.27 -0.66
CA GLU A 20 6.05 -13.12 -0.09
C GLU A 20 6.43 -12.26 -1.30
N SER A 21 5.47 -11.46 -1.78
CA SER A 21 5.58 -10.73 -3.04
C SER A 21 6.61 -9.65 -2.81
N GLN A 22 7.84 -9.91 -3.24
CA GLN A 22 8.86 -8.88 -3.25
C GLN A 22 8.43 -7.80 -4.22
N TRP A 23 8.18 -6.60 -3.71
CA TRP A 23 7.68 -5.52 -4.52
C TRP A 23 8.83 -4.75 -5.18
N LYS A 24 8.74 -4.52 -6.51
CA LYS A 24 9.44 -3.38 -7.12
C LYS A 24 8.77 -2.12 -6.64
N VAL A 25 9.57 -1.12 -6.29
CA VAL A 25 9.05 0.21 -5.95
C VAL A 25 8.14 0.76 -7.07
N GLN A 26 8.47 0.50 -8.33
CA GLN A 26 7.71 0.99 -9.49
C GLN A 26 6.42 0.20 -9.78
N GLU A 27 6.27 -1.01 -9.24
CA GLU A 27 5.10 -1.87 -9.47
C GLU A 27 4.14 -1.85 -8.28
N PHE A 28 4.48 -1.10 -7.22
CA PHE A 28 3.62 -1.00 -6.05
C PHE A 28 2.40 -0.11 -6.33
N PRO A 29 1.20 -0.48 -5.86
CA PRO A 29 -0.01 0.23 -6.20
C PRO A 29 0.01 1.68 -5.69
N ASN A 30 -0.55 2.58 -6.50
CA ASN A 30 -0.67 3.99 -6.14
C ASN A 30 -1.92 4.21 -5.26
N PRO A 31 -1.79 4.75 -4.03
CA PRO A 31 -2.92 4.86 -3.10
C PRO A 31 -4.04 5.81 -3.54
N ILE A 32 -3.78 6.71 -4.48
CA ILE A 32 -4.81 7.62 -5.02
C ILE A 32 -5.56 6.97 -6.19
N TYR A 33 -4.85 6.25 -7.05
CA TYR A 33 -5.41 5.73 -8.31
C TYR A 33 -5.82 4.27 -8.23
N GLN A 34 -5.36 3.53 -7.22
CA GLN A 34 -5.52 2.09 -7.06
C GLN A 34 -5.89 1.74 -5.62
N VAL A 35 -6.97 2.35 -5.13
CA VAL A 35 -7.39 2.26 -3.72
C VAL A 35 -7.67 0.81 -3.29
N GLU A 36 -8.38 0.04 -4.12
CA GLU A 36 -8.69 -1.37 -3.85
C GLU A 36 -7.43 -2.24 -3.81
N ASP A 37 -6.53 -2.06 -4.77
CA ASP A 37 -5.24 -2.78 -4.82
C ASP A 37 -4.37 -2.48 -3.59
N CYS A 38 -4.59 -1.33 -2.93
CA CYS A 38 -3.93 -0.93 -1.70
C CYS A 38 -4.53 -1.56 -0.43
N GLY A 39 -5.46 -2.50 -0.57
CA GLY A 39 -6.09 -3.21 0.55
C GLY A 39 -7.24 -2.45 1.19
N ARG A 40 -7.77 -1.40 0.55
CA ARG A 40 -8.92 -0.61 1.01
C ARG A 40 -10.21 -1.08 0.35
N SER A 41 -11.34 -0.76 0.96
CA SER A 41 -12.65 -1.11 0.43
C SER A 41 -13.01 -0.25 -0.80
N ALA A 42 -13.82 -0.79 -1.70
CA ALA A 42 -14.21 -0.16 -2.97
C ALA A 42 -15.05 1.12 -2.80
N ASP A 43 -15.67 1.32 -1.64
CA ASP A 43 -16.43 2.53 -1.28
C ASP A 43 -15.53 3.69 -0.83
N VAL A 44 -14.23 3.46 -0.66
CA VAL A 44 -13.28 4.53 -0.30
C VAL A 44 -12.83 5.27 -1.56
N GLU A 45 -13.22 6.54 -1.68
CA GLU A 45 -12.88 7.34 -2.88
C GLU A 45 -11.40 7.68 -3.00
N LYS A 46 -10.68 7.85 -1.88
CA LYS A 46 -9.25 8.22 -1.86
C LYS A 46 -8.54 7.65 -0.64
N SER A 47 -7.31 7.19 -0.84
CA SER A 47 -6.39 6.83 0.24
C SER A 47 -5.05 7.55 0.09
N TRP A 48 -4.38 7.80 1.21
CA TRP A 48 -3.00 8.29 1.25
C TRP A 48 -2.01 7.18 1.64
N ILE A 49 -2.54 6.00 2.01
CA ILE A 49 -1.77 4.86 2.50
C ILE A 49 -2.09 3.64 1.64
N CYS A 50 -1.05 2.89 1.32
CA CYS A 50 -1.14 1.64 0.60
C CYS A 50 -0.56 0.49 1.43
N ASP A 51 -1.43 -0.42 1.88
CA ASP A 51 -1.06 -1.60 2.67
C ASP A 51 -1.81 -2.85 2.16
N PRO A 52 -1.44 -3.35 0.96
CA PRO A 52 -2.08 -4.52 0.34
C PRO A 52 -1.96 -5.78 1.20
N ASN A 53 -0.93 -5.86 2.03
CA ASN A 53 -0.64 -7.03 2.88
C ASN A 53 -1.27 -6.93 4.27
N LYS A 54 -1.98 -5.82 4.59
CA LYS A 54 -2.63 -5.58 5.88
C LYS A 54 -1.66 -5.76 7.06
N VAL A 55 -0.46 -5.21 6.90
CA VAL A 55 0.60 -5.24 7.92
C VAL A 55 0.18 -4.46 9.16
N ILE A 56 -0.57 -3.36 8.98
CA ILE A 56 -1.13 -2.55 10.07
C ILE A 56 -2.66 -2.67 10.13
N SER A 57 -3.24 -2.30 11.27
CA SER A 57 -4.68 -2.36 11.44
C SER A 57 -5.40 -1.29 10.61
N GLU A 58 -6.66 -1.51 10.28
CA GLU A 58 -7.47 -0.51 9.58
C GLU A 58 -7.62 0.78 10.39
N GLN A 59 -7.64 0.68 11.72
CA GLN A 59 -7.63 1.84 12.61
C GLN A 59 -6.35 2.65 12.45
N ASP A 60 -5.18 2.00 12.45
CA ASP A 60 -3.89 2.68 12.26
C ASP A 60 -3.82 3.34 10.86
N VAL A 61 -4.34 2.67 9.83
CA VAL A 61 -4.43 3.25 8.47
C VAL A 61 -5.26 4.55 8.51
N ASN A 62 -6.40 4.55 9.19
CA ASN A 62 -7.25 5.72 9.28
C ASN A 62 -6.57 6.85 10.09
N ASP A 63 -5.98 6.52 11.24
CA ASP A 63 -5.30 7.49 12.11
C ASP A 63 -4.12 8.16 11.41
N ILE A 64 -3.30 7.38 10.67
CA ILE A 64 -2.20 7.93 9.89
C ILE A 64 -2.75 8.74 8.72
N SER A 65 -3.81 8.29 8.05
CA SER A 65 -4.43 9.02 6.94
C SER A 65 -4.89 10.42 7.39
N ASP A 66 -5.52 10.52 8.56
CA ASP A 66 -5.93 11.81 9.13
C ASP A 66 -4.73 12.74 9.37
N LYS A 67 -3.59 12.19 9.81
CA LYS A 67 -2.35 12.97 9.96
C LYS A 67 -1.76 13.42 8.63
N LEU A 68 -1.87 12.61 7.57
CA LEU A 68 -1.43 13.00 6.23
C LEU A 68 -2.32 14.11 5.65
N VAL A 69 -3.63 14.06 5.92
CA VAL A 69 -4.56 15.15 5.58
C VAL A 69 -4.20 16.41 6.36
N GLU A 70 -3.88 16.31 7.65
CA GLU A 70 -3.43 17.43 8.48
C GLU A 70 -2.17 18.10 7.91
N ILE A 71 -1.20 17.32 7.42
CA ILE A 71 -0.02 17.85 6.74
C ILE A 71 -0.43 18.62 5.49
N TYR A 72 -1.30 18.06 4.64
CA TYR A 72 -1.77 18.72 3.43
C TYR A 72 -2.49 20.04 3.73
N THR A 73 -3.32 20.09 4.77
CA THR A 73 -4.12 21.27 5.11
C THR A 73 -3.33 22.35 5.84
N ASN A 74 -2.42 21.97 6.74
CA ASN A 74 -1.74 22.89 7.63
C ASN A 74 -0.34 23.31 7.15
N SER A 75 0.26 22.57 6.22
CA SER A 75 1.56 22.95 5.68
C SER A 75 1.44 24.00 4.58
N ARG A 76 2.51 24.79 4.42
CA ARG A 76 2.65 25.77 3.35
C ARG A 76 3.79 25.35 2.44
N CYS A 77 3.50 25.25 1.15
CA CYS A 77 4.51 25.01 0.14
C CYS A 77 5.30 26.31 -0.10
N ASN A 78 6.60 26.28 0.21
CA ASN A 78 7.48 27.45 0.13
C ASN A 78 8.18 27.59 -1.24
N CYS A 79 7.85 26.76 -2.22
CA CYS A 79 8.41 26.88 -3.56
C CYS A 79 7.68 28.00 -4.34
N ALA A 80 8.43 28.77 -5.14
CA ALA A 80 7.86 29.85 -5.95
C ALA A 80 6.69 29.39 -6.84
N MET A 81 6.71 28.13 -7.31
CA MET A 81 5.68 27.57 -8.20
C MET A 81 4.34 27.24 -7.51
N CYS A 82 4.35 26.99 -6.19
CA CYS A 82 3.17 26.50 -5.46
C CYS A 82 2.64 27.50 -4.42
N ILE A 83 3.37 28.59 -4.15
CA ILE A 83 3.07 29.53 -3.06
C ILE A 83 1.68 30.17 -3.17
N ASN A 84 1.18 30.34 -4.41
CA ASN A 84 -0.12 30.95 -4.68
C ASN A 84 -1.29 29.95 -4.67
N ASN A 85 -1.03 28.64 -4.81
CA ASN A 85 -2.08 27.62 -4.90
C ASN A 85 -2.60 27.16 -3.54
N ARG A 86 -2.00 27.64 -2.43
CA ARG A 86 -2.35 27.23 -1.05
C ARG A 86 -2.41 25.71 -0.85
N THR A 87 -1.71 24.95 -1.69
CA THR A 87 -1.60 23.50 -1.55
C THR A 87 -0.45 23.22 -0.58
N GLY A 88 -0.73 22.52 0.52
CA GLY A 88 0.32 21.99 1.37
C GLY A 88 1.04 20.80 0.72
N TYR A 89 1.95 20.20 1.47
CA TYR A 89 2.66 19.00 1.05
C TYR A 89 1.70 17.82 0.96
N ILE A 90 1.79 17.08 -0.14
CA ILE A 90 1.10 15.82 -0.32
C ILE A 90 2.08 14.71 0.04
N VAL A 91 1.71 13.88 1.02
CA VAL A 91 2.50 12.74 1.47
C VAL A 91 1.68 11.48 1.27
N MET A 92 2.28 10.48 0.64
CA MET A 92 1.70 9.15 0.44
C MET A 92 2.63 8.11 1.06
N VAL A 93 2.06 7.07 1.65
CA VAL A 93 2.80 6.04 2.39
C VAL A 93 2.53 4.68 1.76
N ALA A 94 3.59 3.93 1.50
CA ALA A 94 3.53 2.54 1.05
C ALA A 94 4.12 1.64 2.14
N ILE A 95 3.39 0.59 2.52
CA ILE A 95 3.82 -0.38 3.52
C ILE A 95 4.14 -1.68 2.80
N MET A 96 5.43 -2.02 2.80
CA MET A 96 5.97 -3.18 2.11
C MET A 96 6.66 -4.09 3.12
N PRO A 97 6.26 -5.37 3.23
CA PRO A 97 7.02 -6.34 4.02
C PRO A 97 8.47 -6.46 3.53
N LYS A 98 8.66 -6.40 2.20
CA LYS A 98 9.96 -6.47 1.54
C LYS A 98 9.93 -5.71 0.22
N MET A 99 10.97 -4.93 -0.03
CA MET A 99 11.12 -4.16 -1.28
C MET A 99 12.45 -4.47 -1.96
N TYR A 100 12.50 -4.30 -3.28
CA TYR A 100 13.76 -4.18 -4.01
C TYR A 100 13.75 -2.95 -4.92
N ARG A 101 14.90 -2.27 -4.97
CA ARG A 101 15.09 -1.07 -5.78
C ARG A 101 16.20 -1.32 -6.79
N ILE A 102 15.88 -1.16 -8.06
CA ILE A 102 16.91 -1.12 -9.11
C ILE A 102 17.51 0.29 -9.07
N ILE A 103 18.70 0.43 -8.50
CA ILE A 103 19.47 1.67 -8.55
C ILE A 103 20.23 1.66 -9.88
N LYS A 104 19.78 2.47 -10.85
CA LYS A 104 20.64 2.80 -11.99
C LYS A 104 21.65 3.83 -11.49
N TYR A 105 22.93 3.46 -11.47
CA TYR A 105 23.99 4.44 -11.33
C TYR A 105 24.10 5.17 -12.66
N ASP A 106 23.48 6.34 -12.73
CA ASP A 106 23.78 7.27 -13.81
C ASP A 106 25.16 7.85 -13.50
N HIS A 107 26.17 7.41 -14.25
CA HIS A 107 27.50 7.98 -14.23
C HIS A 107 27.40 9.44 -14.72
N PHE A 108 27.51 10.39 -13.79
CA PHE A 108 27.79 11.80 -14.09
C PHE A 108 29.29 12.06 -14.01
#